data_AF-A0A2E7JGR2-F1
#
_entry.id   AF-A0A2E7JGR2-F1
#
_cell.length_a   1.000
_cell.length_b   1.000
_cell.length_c   1.000
_cell.angle_alpha   90.00
_cell.angle_beta   90.00
_cell.angle_gamma   90.00
#
_symmetry.space_group_name_H-M   'P 1'
#
loop_
_entity.id
_entity.type
_entity.pdbx_description
1 polymer ?
#
loop_
_entity_poly.entity_id
_entity_poly.type
_entity_poly.pdbx_seq_one_letter_code
_entity_poly.pdbx_strand_id
1 'polypeptide(L)'
;MEMALTNEQIKEEVRQGYTERVEQGGGCGRGDCEAEAHLIDNLGYTPDQLDDVPADAVESAFGCGNPLSCAGVASGDVVLDIGSGAGIDCLIAARKVGDTG
;
A
#
# COMPACT_ATOMS: atom_id res chain seq x y z
N MET A 1 1.65 -14.20 -34.58
CA MET A 1 1.74 -15.17 -33.47
C MET A 1 2.18 -14.37 -32.27
N GLU A 2 1.25 -14.08 -31.36
CA GLU A 2 1.55 -13.33 -30.14
C GLU A 2 2.37 -14.23 -29.23
N MET A 3 3.62 -13.86 -28.96
CA MET A 3 4.43 -14.59 -28.00
C MET A 3 4.06 -14.09 -26.61
N ALA A 4 3.42 -14.95 -25.82
CA ALA A 4 3.18 -14.67 -24.41
C ALA A 4 4.52 -14.45 -23.69
N LEU A 5 4.55 -13.46 -22.80
CA LEU A 5 5.70 -13.20 -21.94
C LEU A 5 5.98 -14.42 -21.05
N THR A 6 7.27 -14.69 -20.82
CA THR A 6 7.69 -15.68 -19.81
C THR A 6 7.41 -15.16 -18.41
N ASN A 7 7.33 -16.07 -17.43
CA ASN A 7 7.18 -15.71 -16.02
C ASN A 7 8.26 -14.73 -15.53
N GLU A 8 9.50 -14.88 -16.00
CA GLU A 8 10.59 -13.99 -15.62
C GLU A 8 10.43 -12.59 -16.23
N GLN A 9 9.97 -12.51 -17.49
CA GLN A 9 9.64 -11.22 -18.10
C GLN A 9 8.48 -10.53 -17.39
N ILE A 10 7.43 -11.27 -16.99
CA ILE A 10 6.30 -10.71 -16.22
C ILE A 10 6.78 -10.14 -14.89
N LYS A 11 7.62 -10.89 -14.15
CA LYS A 11 8.17 -10.41 -12.89
C LYS A 11 9.03 -9.15 -13.07
N GLU A 12 9.80 -9.09 -14.15
CA GLU A 12 10.66 -7.95 -14.44
C GLU A 12 9.85 -6.70 -14.77
N GLU A 13 8.83 -6.82 -15.62
CA GLU A 13 7.88 -5.74 -15.92
C GLU A 13 7.17 -5.23 -14.66
N VAL A 14 6.79 -6.13 -13.75
CA VAL A 14 6.21 -5.75 -12.45
C VAL A 14 7.24 -5.00 -11.61
N ARG A 15 8.48 -5.51 -11.47
CA ARG A 15 9.53 -4.83 -10.69
C ARG A 15 9.80 -3.43 -11.21
N GLN A 16 10.00 -3.28 -12.52
CA GLN A 16 10.23 -1.98 -13.15
C GLN A 16 9.07 -1.03 -12.88
N GLY A 17 7.82 -1.50 -13.03
CA GLY A 17 6.64 -0.68 -12.75
C GLY A 17 6.50 -0.21 -11.29
N TYR A 18 7.01 -0.98 -10.32
CA TYR A 18 7.08 -0.56 -8.91
C TYR A 18 8.25 0.39 -8.66
N THR A 19 9.44 0.14 -9.23
CA THR A 19 10.62 1.01 -9.12
C THR A 19 10.31 2.42 -9.64
N GLU A 20 9.78 2.52 -10.85
CA GLU A 20 9.45 3.80 -11.47
C GLU A 20 8.46 4.62 -10.61
N ARG A 21 7.50 3.96 -9.96
CA ARG A 21 6.52 4.61 -9.08
C ARG A 21 7.12 5.15 -7.80
N VAL A 22 8.08 4.42 -7.22
CA VAL A 22 8.81 4.89 -6.04
C VAL A 22 9.68 6.10 -6.40
N GLU A 23 10.34 6.08 -7.56
CA GLU A 23 11.20 7.17 -8.01
C GLU A 23 10.40 8.43 -8.43
N GLN A 24 9.21 8.27 -9.00
CA GLN A 24 8.35 9.36 -9.45
C GLN A 24 7.49 9.96 -8.32
N GLY A 25 7.31 9.23 -7.22
CA GLY A 25 6.49 9.64 -6.08
C GLY A 25 4.99 9.48 -6.35
N GLY A 26 4.39 8.43 -5.75
CA GLY A 26 2.94 8.25 -5.64
C GLY A 26 2.21 7.87 -6.95
N GLY A 27 1.64 6.66 -7.00
CA GLY A 27 0.72 6.30 -8.09
C GLY A 27 -0.01 4.99 -7.87
N CYS A 28 -1.36 5.02 -7.92
CA CYS A 28 -2.19 3.82 -7.91
C CYS A 28 -1.83 2.88 -9.07
N GLY A 29 -1.95 1.57 -8.85
CA GLY A 29 -1.59 0.52 -9.81
C GLY A 29 -2.24 0.73 -11.18
N ARG A 30 -1.50 0.42 -12.26
CA ARG A 30 -1.89 0.51 -13.68
C ARG A 30 -3.41 0.72 -13.93
N GLY A 31 -3.84 1.98 -14.02
CA GLY A 31 -5.21 2.34 -14.44
C GLY A 31 -5.74 3.64 -13.82
N ASP A 32 -5.93 4.64 -14.68
CA ASP A 32 -6.96 5.71 -14.61
C ASP A 32 -7.20 6.44 -13.28
N CYS A 33 -6.15 6.70 -12.50
CA CYS A 33 -6.22 7.66 -11.41
C CYS A 33 -5.54 8.94 -11.91
N GLU A 34 -6.33 9.97 -12.24
CA GLU A 34 -5.77 11.29 -12.56
C GLU A 34 -4.91 11.73 -11.38
N ALA A 35 -3.64 11.99 -11.70
CA ALA A 35 -2.61 12.36 -10.76
C ALA A 35 -2.90 13.77 -10.22
N GLU A 36 -3.68 13.87 -9.16
CA GLU A 36 -3.70 15.06 -8.31
C GLU A 36 -3.52 14.65 -6.85
N ALA A 37 -2.56 15.33 -6.24
CA ALA A 37 -2.10 15.29 -4.86
C ALA A 37 -3.08 14.67 -3.82
N HIS A 38 -2.50 13.85 -2.94
CA HIS A 38 -3.15 13.16 -1.80
C HIS A 38 -3.88 11.86 -2.15
N LEU A 39 -3.14 10.90 -2.72
CA LEU A 39 -3.64 9.55 -3.01
C LEU A 39 -4.24 8.87 -1.77
N ILE A 40 -3.68 9.08 -0.58
CA ILE A 40 -4.18 8.50 0.68
C ILE A 40 -5.59 8.96 1.04
N ASP A 41 -5.97 10.20 0.71
CA ASP A 41 -7.30 10.74 1.05
C ASP A 41 -8.42 9.93 0.38
N ASN A 42 -8.13 9.27 -0.74
CA ASN A 42 -9.06 8.42 -1.47
C ASN A 42 -8.92 6.92 -1.15
N LEU A 43 -7.94 6.51 -0.34
CA LEU A 43 -7.76 5.10 0.05
C LEU A 43 -8.68 4.68 1.19
N GLY A 44 -9.36 5.63 1.85
CA GLY A 44 -10.30 5.35 2.93
C GLY A 44 -9.63 5.16 4.30
N TYR A 45 -8.44 5.73 4.50
CA TYR A 45 -7.88 5.95 5.84
C TYR A 45 -8.46 7.23 6.43
N THR A 46 -8.72 7.25 7.74
CA THR A 46 -9.08 8.48 8.44
C THR A 46 -7.82 9.28 8.80
N PRO A 47 -7.91 10.60 8.99
CA PRO A 47 -6.78 11.41 9.47
C PRO A 47 -6.15 10.84 10.75
N ASP A 48 -6.97 10.43 11.72
CA ASP A 48 -6.50 9.81 12.97
C ASP A 48 -5.69 8.52 12.74
N GLN A 49 -5.99 7.77 11.67
CA GLN A 49 -5.21 6.59 11.31
C GLN A 49 -3.84 6.96 10.71
N LEU A 50 -3.65 8.17 10.22
CA LEU A 50 -2.41 8.60 9.58
C LEU A 50 -1.51 9.43 10.51
N ASP A 51 -2.06 10.01 11.57
CA ASP A 51 -1.34 10.94 12.46
C ASP A 51 -0.05 10.37 13.07
N ASP A 52 -0.01 9.08 13.42
CA ASP A 52 1.20 8.42 13.94
C ASP A 52 1.96 7.60 12.90
N VAL A 53 1.59 7.70 11.61
CA VAL A 53 2.34 7.06 10.53
C VAL A 53 3.44 8.02 10.07
N PRO A 54 4.69 7.55 9.89
CA PRO A 54 5.76 8.38 9.35
C PRO A 54 5.36 9.03 8.02
N ALA A 55 5.63 10.33 7.88
CA ALA A 55 5.21 11.11 6.71
C ALA A 55 5.80 10.56 5.40
N ASP A 56 7.03 10.05 5.43
CA ASP A 56 7.67 9.39 4.29
C ASP A 56 6.96 8.09 3.88
N ALA A 57 6.40 7.35 4.86
CA ALA A 57 5.60 6.17 4.59
C ALA A 57 4.25 6.53 3.95
N VAL A 58 3.64 7.65 4.36
CA VAL A 58 2.42 8.21 3.77
C VAL A 58 2.68 8.67 2.34
N GLU A 59 3.75 9.42 2.10
CA GLU A 59 4.13 9.92 0.77
C GLU A 59 4.50 8.79 -0.20
N SER A 60 5.16 7.75 0.29
CA SER A 60 5.60 6.60 -0.50
C SER A 60 4.55 5.48 -0.60
N ALA A 61 3.38 5.63 0.05
CA ALA A 61 2.32 4.66 -0.02
C ALA A 61 1.59 4.76 -1.37
N PHE A 62 1.45 3.61 -2.03
CA PHE A 62 0.62 3.50 -3.22
C PHE A 62 -0.13 2.18 -3.20
N GLY A 63 -1.45 2.27 -3.35
CA GLY A 63 -2.37 1.15 -3.24
C GLY A 63 -3.74 1.54 -3.76
N CYS A 64 -4.72 0.66 -3.60
CA CYS A 64 -6.09 0.85 -4.10
C CYS A 64 -7.14 0.99 -2.99
N GLY A 65 -6.75 0.94 -1.71
CA GLY A 65 -7.68 1.16 -0.59
C GLY A 65 -7.07 0.84 0.78
N ASN A 66 -7.94 0.81 1.79
CA ASN A 66 -7.66 0.50 3.19
C ASN A 66 -8.17 -0.92 3.53
N PRO A 67 -7.32 -1.96 3.47
CA PRO A 67 -7.70 -3.34 3.78
C PRO A 67 -8.12 -3.55 5.25
N LEU A 68 -7.64 -2.71 6.17
CA LEU A 68 -7.98 -2.81 7.59
C LEU A 68 -9.43 -2.45 7.89
N SER A 69 -10.09 -1.71 7.00
CA SER A 69 -11.51 -1.34 7.11
C SER A 69 -12.45 -2.56 7.06
N CYS A 70 -12.06 -3.62 6.34
CA CYS A 70 -12.86 -4.83 6.19
C CYS A 70 -12.26 -6.07 6.87
N ALA A 71 -11.00 -6.01 7.31
CA ALA A 71 -10.29 -7.14 7.92
C ALA A 71 -10.74 -7.48 9.35
N GLY A 72 -11.46 -6.59 10.05
CA GLY A 72 -11.97 -6.87 11.39
C GLY A 72 -10.90 -7.02 12.50
N VAL A 73 -9.66 -6.59 12.23
CA VAL A 73 -8.52 -6.67 13.16
C VAL A 73 -8.88 -6.16 14.56
N ALA A 74 -8.53 -6.93 15.58
CA ALA A 74 -8.80 -6.66 16.99
C ALA A 74 -7.53 -6.73 17.85
N SER A 75 -7.64 -6.32 19.10
CA SER A 75 -6.52 -6.37 20.05
C SER A 75 -6.07 -7.81 20.28
N GLY A 76 -4.75 -8.05 20.22
CA GLY A 76 -4.14 -9.37 20.35
C GLY A 76 -4.12 -10.22 19.08
N ASP A 77 -4.62 -9.72 17.95
CA ASP A 77 -4.51 -10.42 16.68
C ASP A 77 -3.08 -10.37 16.13
N VAL A 78 -2.66 -11.46 15.48
CA VAL A 78 -1.42 -11.49 14.67
C VAL A 78 -1.78 -11.19 13.22
N VAL A 79 -1.16 -10.16 12.63
CA VAL A 79 -1.46 -9.67 11.27
C VAL A 79 -0.29 -9.95 10.33
N LEU A 80 -0.60 -10.45 9.12
CA LEU A 80 0.34 -10.58 8.00
C LEU A 80 -0.12 -9.70 6.84
N ASP A 81 0.75 -8.78 6.44
CA ASP A 81 0.56 -7.91 5.29
C ASP A 81 1.43 -8.38 4.10
N ILE A 82 0.80 -8.79 3.00
CA ILE A 82 1.48 -9.27 1.80
C ILE A 82 1.54 -8.13 0.78
N GLY A 83 2.72 -7.54 0.66
CA GLY A 83 2.93 -6.36 -0.18
C GLY A 83 2.91 -5.05 0.60
N SER A 84 3.44 -5.07 1.83
CA SER A 84 3.37 -3.95 2.77
C SER A 84 3.95 -2.63 2.28
N GLY A 85 4.84 -2.66 1.28
CA GLY A 85 5.43 -1.46 0.69
C GLY A 85 6.06 -0.57 1.76
N ALA A 86 5.62 0.68 1.84
CA ALA A 86 6.07 1.64 2.84
C ALA A 86 5.55 1.37 4.28
N GLY A 87 4.65 0.40 4.44
CA GLY A 87 4.25 -0.15 5.75
C GLY A 87 3.05 0.51 6.40
N ILE A 88 2.29 1.35 5.69
CA ILE A 88 1.08 2.03 6.19
C ILE A 88 0.11 1.05 6.89
N ASP A 89 -0.27 -0.04 6.22
CA ASP A 89 -1.18 -1.03 6.77
C ASP A 89 -0.61 -1.72 8.00
N CYS A 90 0.66 -2.16 7.94
CA CYS A 90 1.36 -2.72 9.10
C CYS A 90 1.36 -1.79 10.31
N LEU A 91 1.65 -0.49 10.12
CA LEU A 91 1.77 0.48 11.21
C LEU A 91 0.41 0.81 11.84
N ILE A 92 -0.65 0.87 11.03
CA ILE A 92 -2.01 1.04 11.53
C ILE A 92 -2.48 -0.24 12.23
N ALA A 93 -2.19 -1.41 11.67
CA ALA A 93 -2.51 -2.70 12.27
C ALA A 93 -1.82 -2.88 13.63
N ALA A 94 -0.52 -2.57 13.73
CA ALA A 94 0.25 -2.66 14.96
C ALA A 94 -0.40 -1.89 16.13
N ARG A 95 -0.91 -0.68 15.86
CA ARG A 95 -1.66 0.10 16.86
C ARG A 95 -2.99 -0.54 17.24
N LYS A 96 -3.68 -1.14 16.27
CA LYS A 96 -4.99 -1.76 16.49
C LYS A 96 -4.90 -3.06 17.29
N VAL A 97 -3.84 -3.85 17.07
CA VAL A 97 -3.61 -5.11 17.81
C VAL A 97 -3.03 -4.86 19.20
N GLY A 98 -2.23 -3.79 19.37
CA GLY A 98 -1.58 -3.45 20.63
C GLY A 98 -0.46 -4.41 21.03
N ASP A 99 0.14 -4.22 22.20
CA ASP A 99 1.37 -4.90 22.65
C ASP A 99 1.27 -6.44 22.77
N THR A 100 0.07 -7.00 22.66
CA THR A 100 -0.19 -8.45 22.77
C THR A 100 -0.42 -9.15 21.42
N GLY A 101 -0.43 -8.41 20.32
CA GLY A 101 -0.58 -8.93 18.95
C GLY A 101 0.73 -9.02 18.18
#